data_AF-A0AAN9BBU0-F1
#
_entry.id   AF-A0AAN9BBU0-F1
#
_cell.length_a   1.000
_cell.length_b   1.000
_cell.length_c   1.000
_cell.angle_alpha   90.00
_cell.angle_beta   90.00
_cell.angle_gamma   90.00
#
_symmetry.space_group_name_H-M   'P 1'
#
loop_
_entity.id
_entity.type
_entity.pdbx_description
1 polymer ?
#
loop_
_entity_poly.entity_id
_entity_poly.type
_entity_poly.pdbx_seq_one_letter_code
_entity_poly.pdbx_strand_id
1 'polypeptide(L)'
;MRKALYAVLDCLTLRKALENEKGIVCSPGLTLRKDLENEKGIVCSPGLTLRKDLENEKGIVCSPGLTLRKALENEKGIVCSPGLTLRKALENEKGTVCSPGLTLRKALENEKGIVCSPGLLDFEEGLRE
;
A
#
# COMPACT_ATOMS: atom_id res chain seq x y z
N MET A 1 11.30 -16.15 -0.36
CA MET A 1 10.20 -15.18 -0.54
C MET A 1 9.26 -15.74 -1.60
N ARG A 2 8.13 -15.10 -1.95
CA ARG A 2 7.31 -15.55 -3.08
C ARG A 2 7.40 -14.47 -4.15
N LYS A 3 7.89 -14.83 -5.35
CA LYS A 3 7.89 -13.95 -6.51
C LYS A 3 6.62 -14.16 -7.31
N ALA A 4 5.97 -13.09 -7.72
CA ALA A 4 4.84 -13.15 -8.63
C ALA A 4 5.24 -12.65 -10.02
N LEU A 5 4.93 -13.45 -11.04
CA LEU A 5 4.93 -13.04 -12.44
C LEU A 5 3.48 -12.89 -12.93
N TYR A 6 2.60 -13.79 -12.49
CA TYR A 6 1.15 -13.70 -12.59
C TYR A 6 0.53 -14.61 -11.53
N ALA A 7 -0.38 -14.10 -10.69
CA ALA A 7 -1.02 -14.88 -9.64
C ALA A 7 -2.47 -14.44 -9.45
N VAL A 8 -3.42 -15.30 -9.85
CA VAL A 8 -4.81 -15.24 -9.40
C VAL A 8 -4.96 -16.31 -8.35
N LEU A 9 -5.13 -15.90 -7.10
CA LEU A 9 -5.13 -16.82 -5.96
C LEU A 9 -6.45 -16.66 -5.22
N ASP A 10 -6.99 -17.75 -4.69
CA ASP A 10 -7.99 -17.68 -3.63
C ASP A 10 -7.39 -17.02 -2.38
N CYS A 11 -8.24 -16.63 -1.42
CA CYS A 11 -7.85 -15.88 -0.24
C CYS A 11 -6.51 -16.34 0.35
N LEU A 12 -5.49 -15.51 0.19
CA LEU A 12 -4.10 -15.89 0.37
C LEU A 12 -3.57 -15.33 1.68
N THR A 13 -3.04 -16.21 2.53
CA THR A 13 -2.26 -15.80 3.71
C THR A 13 -0.79 -16.23 3.55
N LEU A 14 0.12 -15.28 3.37
CA LEU A 14 1.56 -15.55 3.38
C LEU A 14 2.19 -15.16 4.71
N ARG A 15 3.03 -16.07 5.22
CA ARG A 15 3.89 -15.79 6.39
C ARG A 15 5.20 -15.07 6.02
N LYS A 16 5.52 -15.01 4.73
CA LYS A 16 6.73 -14.43 4.15
C LYS A 16 6.39 -13.16 3.37
N ALA A 17 7.42 -12.41 2.99
CA ALA A 17 7.28 -11.28 2.07
C ALA A 17 6.85 -11.75 0.68
N LEU A 18 6.13 -10.85 -0.02
CA LEU A 18 5.72 -11.00 -1.41
C LEU A 18 6.45 -9.96 -2.24
N GLU A 19 7.17 -10.40 -3.26
CA GLU A 19 7.80 -9.55 -4.26
C GLU A 19 7.04 -9.69 -5.57
N ASN A 20 6.63 -8.56 -6.13
CA ASN A 20 6.01 -8.48 -7.43
C ASN A 20 6.82 -7.56 -8.33
N GLU A 21 7.75 -8.14 -9.09
CA GLU A 21 8.56 -7.42 -10.06
C GLU A 21 7.92 -7.58 -11.45
N LYS A 22 7.35 -6.50 -11.98
CA LYS A 22 6.68 -6.44 -13.30
C LYS A 22 5.54 -7.45 -13.49
N GLY A 23 5.06 -8.07 -12.42
CA GLY A 23 3.99 -9.07 -12.44
C GLY A 23 2.62 -8.53 -12.05
N ILE A 24 1.62 -9.41 -12.08
CA ILE A 24 0.26 -9.11 -11.63
C ILE A 24 -0.14 -10.06 -10.49
N VAL A 25 -0.59 -9.51 -9.37
CA VAL A 25 -1.16 -10.25 -8.24
C VAL A 25 -2.60 -9.81 -8.05
N CYS A 26 -3.54 -10.73 -8.21
CA CYS A 26 -4.96 -10.53 -7.95
C CYS A 26 -5.46 -11.59 -6.96
N SER A 27 -6.12 -11.17 -5.89
CA SER A 27 -6.71 -12.09 -4.90
C SER A 27 -8.00 -11.49 -4.35
N PRO A 28 -9.04 -12.28 -4.02
CA PRO A 28 -10.22 -11.77 -3.31
C PRO A 28 -9.88 -11.33 -1.87
N GLY A 29 -8.75 -11.79 -1.33
CA GLY A 29 -8.20 -11.33 -0.05
C GLY A 29 -6.72 -11.68 0.08
N LEU A 30 -5.89 -10.73 0.49
CA LEU A 30 -4.44 -10.91 0.62
C LEU A 30 -3.98 -10.46 2.00
N THR A 31 -3.51 -11.42 2.80
CA THR A 31 -2.94 -11.17 4.12
C THR A 31 -1.46 -11.54 4.15
N LEU A 32 -0.61 -10.57 4.42
CA LEU A 32 0.84 -10.73 4.53
C LEU A 32 1.28 -10.46 5.97
N ARG A 33 1.97 -11.43 6.58
CA ARG A 33 2.59 -11.22 7.91
C ARG A 33 3.88 -10.41 7.85
N LYS A 34 4.40 -10.17 6.64
CA LYS A 34 5.65 -9.45 6.37
C LYS A 34 5.35 -8.33 5.37
N ASP A 35 6.32 -8.02 4.54
CA ASP A 35 6.37 -6.89 3.63
C ASP A 35 5.77 -7.25 2.26
N LEU A 36 5.30 -6.24 1.54
CA LEU A 36 4.94 -6.32 0.12
C LEU A 36 5.83 -5.36 -0.64
N GLU A 37 6.60 -5.89 -1.57
CA GLU A 37 7.44 -5.12 -2.49
C GLU A 37 6.82 -5.24 -3.89
N ASN A 38 6.40 -4.11 -4.46
CA ASN A 38 5.82 -4.05 -5.80
C ASN A 38 6.64 -3.11 -6.69
N GLU A 39 7.48 -3.68 -7.54
CA GLU A 39 8.32 -2.94 -8.46
C GLU A 39 7.77 -3.07 -9.88
N LYS A 40 7.26 -1.96 -10.45
CA LYS A 40 6.68 -1.91 -11.81
C LYS A 40 5.55 -2.92 -12.07
N GLY A 41 4.97 -3.51 -11.01
CA GLY A 41 3.91 -4.51 -11.08
C GLY A 41 2.54 -3.97 -10.65
N ILE A 42 1.53 -4.83 -10.67
CA ILE A 42 0.16 -4.54 -10.23
C ILE A 42 -0.24 -5.50 -9.11
N VAL A 43 -0.73 -4.95 -7.99
CA VAL A 43 -1.35 -5.72 -6.89
C VAL A 43 -2.79 -5.23 -6.68
N CYS A 44 -3.75 -6.13 -6.82
CA CYS A 44 -5.17 -5.84 -6.64
C CYS A 44 -5.81 -6.84 -5.67
N SER A 45 -6.48 -6.34 -4.63
CA SER A 45 -7.24 -7.18 -3.70
C SER A 45 -8.37 -6.40 -3.05
N PRO A 46 -9.62 -6.91 -2.98
CA PRO A 46 -10.70 -6.30 -2.21
C PRO A 46 -10.32 -5.97 -0.76
N GLY A 47 -9.53 -6.86 -0.13
CA GLY A 47 -8.94 -6.63 1.17
C GLY A 47 -7.45 -6.97 1.17
N LEU A 48 -6.60 -5.98 1.46
CA LEU A 48 -5.15 -6.15 1.59
C LEU A 48 -4.74 -5.80 3.02
N THR A 49 -4.24 -6.79 3.76
CA THR A 49 -3.76 -6.60 5.13
C THR A 49 -2.29 -6.95 5.25
N LEU A 50 -1.49 -5.99 5.72
CA LEU A 50 -0.05 -6.09 5.90
C LEU A 50 0.29 -5.82 7.37
N ARG A 51 1.01 -6.77 7.99
CA ARG A 51 1.51 -6.58 9.37
C ARG A 51 2.76 -5.71 9.45
N LYS A 52 3.39 -5.41 8.33
CA LYS A 52 4.55 -4.55 8.27
C LYS A 52 4.36 -3.47 7.19
N ASP A 53 5.22 -3.45 6.19
CA ASP A 53 5.49 -2.35 5.29
C ASP A 53 5.01 -2.70 3.87
N LEU A 54 4.62 -1.68 3.11
CA LEU A 54 4.34 -1.77 1.67
C LEU A 54 5.26 -0.81 0.95
N GLU A 55 6.03 -1.35 0.01
CA GLU A 55 6.92 -0.60 -0.86
C GLU A 55 6.38 -0.71 -2.29
N ASN A 56 6.07 0.43 -2.90
CA ASN A 56 5.56 0.50 -4.27
C ASN A 56 6.44 1.43 -5.11
N GLU A 57 7.30 0.83 -5.94
CA GLU A 57 8.20 1.57 -6.83
C GLU A 57 7.68 1.46 -8.28
N LYS A 58 7.21 2.57 -8.84
CA LYS A 58 6.68 2.64 -10.23
C LYS A 58 5.56 1.63 -10.54
N GLY A 59 4.95 1.04 -9.51
CA GLY A 59 3.90 0.04 -9.63
C GLY A 59 2.52 0.59 -9.24
N ILE A 60 1.52 -0.28 -9.26
CA ILE A 60 0.13 0.03 -8.90
C ILE A 60 -0.33 -0.91 -7.79
N VAL A 61 -0.84 -0.35 -6.69
CA VAL A 61 -1.55 -1.09 -5.64
C VAL A 61 -2.97 -0.55 -5.53
N CYS A 62 -3.96 -1.44 -5.69
CA CYS A 62 -5.37 -1.10 -5.58
C CYS A 62 -6.09 -2.03 -4.60
N SER A 63 -6.75 -1.45 -3.59
CA SER A 63 -7.50 -2.24 -2.61
C SER A 63 -8.59 -1.39 -1.94
N PRO A 64 -9.88 -1.74 -2.06
CA PRO A 64 -10.97 -1.13 -1.29
C PRO A 64 -10.68 -0.99 0.20
N GLY A 65 -10.11 -2.03 0.83
CA GLY A 65 -9.65 -1.98 2.23
C GLY A 65 -8.17 -2.32 2.35
N LEU A 66 -7.30 -1.30 2.45
CA LEU A 66 -5.87 -1.48 2.67
C LEU A 66 -5.52 -1.17 4.13
N THR A 67 -5.02 -2.16 4.87
CA THR A 67 -4.59 -1.98 6.26
C THR A 67 -3.11 -2.31 6.42
N LEU A 68 -2.36 -1.35 6.94
CA LEU A 68 -0.91 -1.41 7.17
C LEU A 68 -0.60 -1.10 8.63
N ARG A 69 0.11 -2.02 9.30
CA ARG A 69 0.51 -1.84 10.71
C ARG A 69 1.76 -0.97 10.89
N LYS A 70 2.53 -0.73 9.84
CA LYS A 70 3.70 0.13 9.89
C LYS A 70 3.62 1.21 8.81
N ALA A 71 4.36 1.10 7.72
CA ALA A 71 4.55 2.16 6.75
C ALA A 71 4.02 1.82 5.36
N LEU A 72 3.70 2.87 4.60
CA LEU A 72 3.52 2.85 3.16
C LEU A 72 4.61 3.73 2.55
N GLU A 73 5.40 3.17 1.65
CA GLU A 73 6.40 3.88 0.85
C GLU A 73 5.97 3.79 -0.62
N ASN A 74 5.77 4.93 -1.26
CA ASN A 74 5.34 5.01 -2.65
C ASN A 74 6.27 5.93 -3.44
N GLU A 75 7.12 5.33 -4.27
CA GLU A 75 8.05 6.06 -5.12
C GLU A 75 7.61 5.97 -6.59
N LYS A 76 7.16 7.09 -7.17
CA LYS A 76 6.69 7.19 -8.57
C LYS A 76 5.57 6.19 -8.94
N GLY A 77 4.94 5.55 -7.95
CA GLY A 77 3.88 4.58 -8.11
C GLY A 77 2.51 5.15 -7.79
N ILE A 78 1.49 4.29 -7.88
CA ILE A 78 0.09 4.62 -7.58
C ILE A 78 -0.44 3.69 -6.49
N VAL A 79 -0.99 4.27 -5.42
CA VAL A 79 -1.73 3.55 -4.38
C VAL A 79 -3.14 4.09 -4.31
N CYS A 80 -4.14 3.24 -4.56
CA CYS A 80 -5.54 3.62 -4.51
C CYS A 80 -6.30 2.73 -3.52
N SER A 81 -6.86 3.33 -2.48
CA SER A 81 -7.61 2.61 -1.46
C SER A 81 -8.66 3.50 -0.80
N PRO A 82 -9.96 3.31 -1.09
CA PRO A 82 -11.06 3.95 -0.37
C PRO A 82 -10.94 3.91 1.16
N GLY A 83 -10.49 2.80 1.75
CA GLY A 83 -10.28 2.64 3.19
C GLY A 83 -8.82 2.33 3.54
N LEU A 84 -7.90 3.27 3.30
CA LEU A 84 -6.50 3.12 3.72
C LEU A 84 -6.35 3.41 5.21
N THR A 85 -5.87 2.43 5.97
CA THR A 85 -5.50 2.59 7.38
C THR A 85 -4.01 2.32 7.59
N LEU A 86 -3.30 3.30 8.12
CA LEU A 86 -1.87 3.28 8.42
C LEU A 86 -1.61 3.63 9.88
N ARG A 87 -0.81 2.81 10.57
CA ARG A 87 -0.49 3.04 11.98
C ARG A 87 0.79 3.82 12.23
N LYS A 88 1.73 3.89 11.28
CA LYS A 88 2.97 4.65 11.46
C LYS A 88 3.09 5.75 10.42
N ALA A 89 3.56 5.43 9.22
CA ALA A 89 4.01 6.45 8.28
C ALA A 89 3.41 6.25 6.90
N LEU A 90 3.24 7.35 6.19
CA LEU A 90 3.05 7.38 4.75
C LEU A 90 4.15 8.26 4.17
N GLU A 91 4.95 7.68 3.29
CA GLU A 91 6.00 8.36 2.53
C GLU A 91 5.66 8.26 1.05
N ASN A 92 5.55 9.40 0.38
CA ASN A 92 5.20 9.47 -1.03
C ASN A 92 6.17 10.39 -1.77
N GLU A 93 7.03 9.80 -2.60
CA GLU A 93 7.98 10.55 -3.42
C GLU A 93 7.59 10.46 -4.90
N LYS A 94 7.17 11.60 -5.48
CA LYS A 94 6.75 11.70 -6.90
C LYS A 94 5.64 10.71 -7.31
N GLY A 95 5.00 10.05 -6.35
CA GLY A 95 3.93 9.09 -6.57
C GLY A 95 2.55 9.68 -6.31
N THR A 96 1.51 8.86 -6.44
CA THR A 96 0.12 9.22 -6.13
C THR A 96 -0.47 8.27 -5.09
N VAL A 97 -1.01 8.81 -4.01
CA VAL A 97 -1.86 8.09 -3.06
C VAL A 97 -3.26 8.70 -3.07
N CYS A 98 -4.27 7.90 -3.40
CA CYS A 98 -5.67 8.32 -3.40
C CYS A 98 -6.46 7.47 -2.39
N SER A 99 -6.93 8.11 -1.32
CA SER A 99 -7.69 7.44 -0.26
C SER A 99 -8.71 8.39 0.40
N PRO A 100 -9.97 8.40 -0.08
CA PRO A 100 -11.06 9.14 0.54
C PRO A 100 -11.25 8.90 2.04
N GLY A 101 -11.04 7.68 2.54
CA GLY A 101 -11.12 7.31 3.96
C GLY A 101 -9.76 7.05 4.59
N LEU A 102 -8.75 7.87 4.29
CA LEU A 102 -7.41 7.73 4.86
C LEU A 102 -7.45 7.92 6.39
N THR A 103 -6.87 6.97 7.12
CA THR A 103 -6.60 7.07 8.56
C THR A 103 -5.10 6.84 8.77
N LEU A 104 -4.37 7.82 9.31
CA LEU A 104 -2.92 7.78 9.41
C LEU A 104 -2.44 8.30 10.76
N ARG A 105 -2.06 7.39 11.67
CA ARG A 105 -1.86 7.79 13.07
C ARG A 105 -0.65 8.68 13.33
N LYS A 106 0.50 8.47 12.68
CA LYS A 106 1.71 9.25 12.98
C LYS A 106 2.00 10.23 11.86
N ALA A 107 2.89 9.88 10.93
CA ALA A 107 3.55 10.84 10.05
C ALA A 107 3.16 10.71 8.59
N LEU A 108 3.12 11.84 7.89
CA LEU A 108 2.90 11.96 6.45
C LEU A 108 4.03 12.79 5.83
N GLU A 109 4.79 12.17 4.93
CA GLU A 109 5.80 12.84 4.11
C GLU A 109 5.42 12.71 2.63
N ASN A 110 5.34 13.84 1.93
CA ASN A 110 4.95 13.87 0.52
C ASN A 110 5.90 14.76 -0.29
N GLU A 111 6.99 14.19 -0.81
CA GLU A 111 7.94 14.95 -1.63
C GLU A 111 7.53 14.90 -3.11
N LYS A 112 7.04 16.02 -3.64
CA LYS A 112 6.67 16.20 -5.08
C LYS A 112 5.65 15.17 -5.59
N GLY A 113 4.92 14.51 -4.69
CA GLY A 113 3.86 13.57 -5.01
C GLY A 113 2.47 14.17 -4.77
N ILE A 114 1.44 13.35 -4.97
CA ILE A 114 0.04 13.70 -4.76
C ILE A 114 -0.54 12.79 -3.70
N VAL A 115 -1.10 13.37 -2.63
CA VAL A 115 -1.93 12.65 -1.65
C VAL A 115 -3.33 13.25 -1.68
N CYS A 116 -4.31 12.48 -2.15
CA CYS A 116 -5.72 12.89 -2.23
C CYS A 116 -6.55 12.12 -1.20
N SER A 117 -6.88 12.78 -0.09
CA SER A 117 -7.67 12.20 1.00
C SER A 117 -8.69 13.19 1.57
N PRO A 118 -9.84 13.38 0.89
CA PRO A 118 -10.88 14.33 1.33
C PRO A 118 -11.50 14.04 2.71
N GLY A 119 -11.20 12.89 3.33
CA GLY A 119 -11.62 12.54 4.69
C GLY A 119 -10.48 11.97 5.52
N LEU A 120 -9.34 12.66 5.62
CA LEU A 120 -8.29 12.29 6.58
C LEU A 120 -8.81 12.45 8.01
N LEU A 121 -9.09 11.34 8.70
CA LEU A 121 -9.87 11.34 9.96
C LEU A 121 -9.05 11.29 11.25
N ASP A 122 -7.78 10.90 11.20
CA ASP A 122 -6.97 10.63 12.39
C ASP A 122 -5.51 10.85 12.00
N PHE A 123 -4.92 11.97 12.39
CA PHE A 123 -3.52 12.35 12.13
C PHE A 123 -2.95 13.03 13.38
N GLU A 124 -2.08 12.34 14.13
CA GLU A 124 -1.60 12.85 15.43
C GLU A 124 -0.34 13.74 15.31
N GLU A 125 0.62 13.51 14.38
CA GLU A 125 1.86 14.33 14.33
C GLU A 125 2.63 14.30 12.98
N GLY A 126 3.01 15.48 12.47
CA GLY A 126 4.14 15.63 11.52
C GLY A 126 3.78 15.51 10.04
N LEU A 127 3.28 16.61 9.48
CA LEU A 127 3.13 16.81 8.02
C LEU A 127 4.40 17.44 7.45
N ARG A 128 4.99 16.82 6.43
CA ARG A 128 6.05 17.40 5.62
C ARG A 128 5.68 17.27 4.14
N GLU A 129 5.49 18.41 3.49
CA GLU A 129 5.23 18.56 2.05
C GLU A 129 6.46 19.10 1.32
#